data_AF-A0A4Q8TMZ4-F1
#
_entry.id   AF-A0A4Q8TMZ4-F1
#
_cell.length_a   1.000
_cell.length_b   1.000
_cell.length_c   1.000
_cell.angle_alpha   90.00
_cell.angle_beta   90.00
_cell.angle_gamma   90.00
#
_symmetry.space_group_name_H-M   'P 1'
#
loop_
_entity.id
_entity.type
_entity.pdbx_description
1 polymer ?
#
loop_
_entity_poly.entity_id
_entity_poly.type
_entity_poly.pdbx_seq_one_letter_code
_entity_poly.pdbx_strand_id
1 'polypeptide(L)'
;MFFYLALKRSVHVGRIGTQTIVLVLVSILLAAAFSGARINIRAETSERDLDTRLSHWQSIIESGNWNGLNIFFGHGLGSMPANYALSGAAKLEKIGTFAIDKDKSILKIVPGSDLMLTQRLEADSQGAYLLEISYQANEEVNIEVGLCRRNMIIFEFWAHGCGNIERRALPITVESESRRFIVGLTATKDGLYSLPAALTIKTTTGSAPLSIESISLLNTYGQELLRNGNFSEGLDFWFYYYDFEHLAWHIKNLYLSFAYQFGVVGSLLIFALITAAFIGFYKSEQLLSLPCAMFTAFLAGQFAFGIFGDPTDSARTGMWFFFMLFGAMGPATSLARRESQVNV
;
A
#
# COMPACT_ATOMS: atom_id res chain seq x y z
N MET A 1 -1.68 -25.27 -56.76
CA MET A 1 -0.51 -25.55 -55.89
C MET A 1 0.33 -24.30 -55.58
N PHE A 2 0.68 -23.47 -56.58
CA PHE A 2 1.49 -22.25 -56.38
C PHE A 2 0.86 -21.17 -55.47
N PHE A 3 -0.47 -20.97 -55.53
CA PHE A 3 -1.15 -19.95 -54.71
C PHE A 3 -1.15 -20.30 -53.20
N TYR A 4 -1.23 -21.59 -52.87
CA TYR A 4 -1.22 -22.08 -51.49
C TYR A 4 0.17 -21.95 -50.84
N LEU A 5 1.23 -22.15 -51.62
CA LEU A 5 2.63 -21.94 -51.19
C LEU A 5 2.95 -20.45 -50.97
N ALA A 6 2.41 -19.55 -51.79
CA ALA A 6 2.61 -18.10 -51.66
C ALA A 6 1.93 -17.52 -50.40
N LEU A 7 0.70 -17.94 -50.10
CA LEU A 7 -0.01 -17.56 -48.87
C LEU A 7 0.68 -18.10 -47.60
N LYS A 8 1.15 -19.35 -47.63
CA LYS A 8 1.88 -19.95 -46.50
C LYS A 8 3.21 -19.24 -46.23
N ARG A 9 3.87 -18.76 -47.30
CA ARG A 9 5.14 -18.00 -47.23
C ARG A 9 4.93 -16.57 -46.73
N SER A 10 3.86 -15.87 -47.13
CA SER A 10 3.58 -14.51 -46.64
C SER A 10 3.17 -14.50 -45.16
N VAL A 11 2.39 -15.49 -44.72
CA VAL A 11 2.00 -15.66 -43.30
C VAL A 11 3.22 -16.01 -42.43
N HIS A 12 4.16 -16.81 -42.93
CA HIS A 12 5.41 -17.09 -42.21
C HIS A 12 6.32 -15.86 -42.10
N VAL A 13 6.46 -15.07 -43.17
CA VAL A 13 7.26 -13.83 -43.15
C VAL A 13 6.61 -12.79 -42.22
N GLY A 14 5.29 -12.65 -42.24
CA GLY A 14 4.55 -11.78 -41.32
C GLY A 14 4.76 -12.17 -39.86
N ARG A 15 4.66 -13.45 -39.53
CA ARG A 15 4.87 -13.99 -38.17
C ARG A 15 6.31 -13.85 -37.69
N ILE A 16 7.31 -14.10 -38.54
CA ILE A 16 8.72 -13.87 -38.20
C ILE A 16 8.97 -12.38 -37.97
N GLY A 17 8.37 -11.52 -38.79
CA GLY A 17 8.43 -10.07 -38.61
C GLY A 17 7.87 -9.64 -37.25
N THR A 18 6.69 -10.12 -36.86
CA THR A 18 6.08 -9.78 -35.56
C THR A 18 6.92 -10.31 -34.39
N GLN A 19 7.40 -11.56 -34.46
CA GLN A 19 8.25 -12.17 -33.42
C GLN A 19 9.56 -11.39 -33.24
N THR A 20 10.16 -10.96 -34.35
CA THR A 20 11.42 -10.18 -34.33
C THR A 20 11.18 -8.79 -33.74
N ILE A 21 10.08 -8.12 -34.11
CA ILE A 21 9.71 -6.81 -33.54
C ILE A 21 9.46 -6.92 -32.03
N VAL A 22 8.74 -7.95 -31.59
CA VAL A 22 8.49 -8.18 -30.16
C VAL A 22 9.80 -8.44 -29.42
N LEU A 23 10.69 -9.29 -29.95
CA LEU A 23 12.00 -9.54 -29.35
C LEU A 23 12.86 -8.28 -29.28
N VAL A 24 12.89 -7.47 -30.34
CA VAL A 24 13.61 -6.20 -30.36
C VAL A 24 13.03 -5.21 -29.35
N LEU A 25 11.70 -5.07 -29.29
CA LEU A 25 11.05 -4.19 -28.31
C LEU A 25 11.30 -4.65 -26.87
N VAL A 26 11.20 -5.95 -26.60
CA VAL A 26 11.53 -6.52 -25.28
C VAL A 26 13.00 -6.28 -24.95
N SER A 27 13.91 -6.44 -25.92
CA SER A 27 15.35 -6.23 -25.71
C SER A 27 15.68 -4.75 -25.45
N ILE A 28 15.03 -3.83 -26.16
CA ILE A 28 15.14 -2.39 -25.94
C ILE A 28 14.56 -2.00 -24.59
N LEU A 29 13.40 -2.55 -24.22
CA LEU A 29 12.78 -2.32 -22.91
C LEU A 29 13.65 -2.86 -21.78
N LEU A 30 14.25 -4.04 -21.93
CA LEU A 30 15.21 -4.59 -20.98
C LEU A 30 16.46 -3.71 -20.92
N ALA A 31 17.07 -3.34 -22.04
CA ALA A 31 18.24 -2.46 -22.05
C ALA A 31 17.95 -1.08 -21.43
N ALA A 32 16.78 -0.49 -21.70
CA ALA A 32 16.33 0.76 -21.08
C ALA A 32 16.04 0.57 -19.59
N ALA A 33 15.43 -0.55 -19.19
CA ALA A 33 15.21 -0.88 -17.80
C ALA A 33 16.54 -1.03 -17.05
N PHE A 34 17.54 -1.70 -17.63
CA PHE A 34 18.83 -2.05 -17.01
C PHE A 34 19.93 -0.98 -17.12
N SER A 35 19.76 0.09 -17.90
CA SER A 35 20.82 1.11 -18.13
C SER A 35 20.78 2.32 -17.19
N GLY A 36 19.86 2.37 -16.23
CA GLY A 36 19.75 3.49 -15.29
C GLY A 36 20.77 3.44 -14.15
N ALA A 37 21.37 4.58 -13.78
CA ALA A 37 22.29 4.72 -12.64
C ALA A 37 21.72 4.20 -11.30
N ARG A 38 20.38 4.17 -11.16
CA ARG A 38 19.66 3.60 -10.01
C ARG A 38 19.78 2.07 -9.92
N ILE A 39 20.03 1.36 -11.02
CA ILE A 39 20.24 -0.10 -11.02
C ILE A 39 21.63 -0.48 -10.54
N ASN A 40 22.66 0.31 -10.86
CA ASN A 40 23.99 0.07 -10.28
C ASN A 40 23.97 0.29 -8.76
N ILE A 41 23.32 1.36 -8.29
CA ILE A 41 23.11 1.58 -6.85
C ILE A 41 22.32 0.41 -6.24
N ARG A 42 21.25 -0.06 -6.91
CA ARG A 42 20.48 -1.22 -6.43
C ARG A 42 21.27 -2.52 -6.45
N ALA A 43 22.09 -2.77 -7.47
CA ALA A 43 22.95 -3.95 -7.59
C ALA A 43 24.02 -4.00 -6.50
N GLU A 44 24.65 -2.85 -6.18
CA GLU A 44 25.59 -2.71 -5.07
C GLU A 44 24.93 -2.85 -3.69
N THR A 45 23.63 -2.54 -3.59
CA THR A 45 22.85 -2.71 -2.35
C THR A 45 22.02 -4.00 -2.30
N SER A 46 22.05 -4.85 -3.34
CA SER A 46 21.16 -6.01 -3.46
C SER A 46 21.29 -7.00 -2.31
N GLU A 47 22.51 -7.26 -1.83
CA GLU A 47 22.74 -8.16 -0.69
C GLU A 47 22.17 -7.58 0.62
N ARG A 48 22.34 -6.28 0.85
CA ARG A 48 21.80 -5.58 2.02
C ARG A 48 20.27 -5.50 1.97
N ASP A 49 19.68 -5.34 0.78
CA ASP A 49 18.22 -5.38 0.56
C ASP A 49 17.67 -6.80 0.81
N LEU A 50 18.38 -7.83 0.35
CA LEU A 50 17.97 -9.22 0.56
C LEU A 50 18.03 -9.63 2.05
N ASP A 51 19.10 -9.30 2.76
CA ASP A 51 19.23 -9.59 4.19
C ASP A 51 18.14 -8.88 5.00
N THR A 52 17.86 -7.61 4.70
CA THR A 52 16.77 -6.85 5.31
C THR A 52 15.41 -7.53 5.07
N ARG A 53 15.17 -8.06 3.87
CA ARG A 53 13.92 -8.79 3.54
C ARG A 53 13.82 -10.12 4.26
N LEU A 54 14.90 -10.90 4.30
CA LEU A 54 14.92 -12.19 4.99
C LEU A 54 14.69 -11.98 6.49
N SER A 55 15.36 -11.00 7.10
CA SER A 55 15.16 -10.60 8.50
C SER A 55 13.71 -10.16 8.77
N HIS A 56 13.12 -9.38 7.86
CA HIS A 56 11.72 -8.96 7.94
C HIS A 56 10.76 -10.15 7.88
N TRP A 57 10.92 -11.02 6.90
CA TRP A 57 10.09 -12.22 6.73
C TRP A 57 10.22 -13.18 7.92
N GLN A 58 11.43 -13.35 8.45
CA GLN A 58 11.67 -14.14 9.64
C GLN A 58 10.94 -13.55 10.86
N SER A 59 11.02 -12.23 11.04
CA SER A 59 10.31 -11.53 12.12
C SER A 59 8.78 -11.66 12.02
N ILE A 60 8.24 -11.75 10.80
CA ILE A 60 6.81 -12.04 10.57
C ILE A 60 6.47 -13.48 10.94
N ILE A 61 7.31 -14.44 10.58
CA ILE A 61 7.10 -15.84 10.96
C ILE A 61 7.10 -15.95 12.49
N GLU A 62 8.06 -15.32 13.16
CA GLU A 62 8.18 -15.33 14.61
C GLU A 62 7.05 -14.60 15.34
N SER A 63 6.40 -13.62 14.69
CA SER A 63 5.24 -12.94 15.27
C SER A 63 3.94 -13.76 15.23
N GLY A 64 3.89 -14.81 14.40
CA GLY A 64 2.73 -15.69 14.28
C GLY A 64 2.64 -16.74 15.39
N ASN A 65 1.42 -17.05 15.83
CA ASN A 65 1.16 -18.19 16.71
C ASN A 65 0.93 -19.46 15.89
N TRP A 66 1.97 -20.24 15.62
CA TRP A 66 1.90 -21.45 14.79
C TRP A 66 1.37 -22.69 15.53
N ASN A 67 0.15 -22.61 16.05
CA ASN A 67 -0.59 -23.78 16.52
C ASN A 67 -1.12 -24.60 15.32
N GLY A 68 -1.62 -25.82 15.58
CA GLY A 68 -2.11 -26.71 14.53
C GLY A 68 -3.19 -26.08 13.63
N LEU A 69 -4.14 -25.33 14.21
CA LEU A 69 -5.19 -24.65 13.43
C LEU A 69 -4.60 -23.59 12.51
N ASN A 70 -3.68 -22.75 13.00
CA ASN A 70 -3.06 -21.69 12.23
C ASN A 70 -2.10 -22.23 11.15
N ILE A 71 -1.51 -23.41 11.35
CA ILE A 71 -0.76 -24.10 10.29
C ILE A 71 -1.71 -24.55 9.17
N PHE A 72 -2.84 -25.18 9.51
CA PHE A 72 -3.77 -25.70 8.50
C PHE A 72 -4.58 -24.62 7.80
N PHE A 73 -5.15 -23.67 8.55
CA PHE A 73 -6.10 -22.67 8.05
C PHE A 73 -5.53 -21.24 7.96
N GLY A 74 -4.30 -21.03 8.44
CA GLY A 74 -3.68 -19.72 8.49
C GLY A 74 -4.12 -18.90 9.70
N HIS A 75 -3.49 -17.74 9.87
CA HIS A 75 -3.82 -16.77 10.91
C HIS A 75 -5.03 -15.89 10.54
N GLY A 76 -5.51 -16.00 9.29
CA GLY A 76 -6.60 -15.17 8.75
C GLY A 76 -6.08 -13.92 8.04
N LEU A 77 -6.87 -13.45 7.06
CA LEU A 77 -6.55 -12.27 6.26
C LEU A 77 -6.46 -11.02 7.16
N GLY A 78 -5.40 -10.22 7.01
CA GLY A 78 -5.21 -8.98 7.77
C GLY A 78 -4.78 -9.16 9.24
N SER A 79 -4.54 -10.40 9.69
CA SER A 79 -4.03 -10.68 11.05
C SER A 79 -2.57 -10.29 11.25
N MET A 80 -1.77 -10.26 10.17
CA MET A 80 -0.32 -10.08 10.25
C MET A 80 0.09 -8.76 10.92
N PRO A 81 -0.43 -7.58 10.53
CA PRO A 81 0.00 -6.33 11.17
C PRO A 81 -0.26 -6.31 12.68
N ALA A 82 -1.39 -6.88 13.12
CA ALA A 82 -1.72 -6.98 14.54
C ALA A 82 -0.74 -7.89 15.28
N ASN A 83 -0.49 -9.09 14.76
CA ASN A 83 0.47 -10.04 15.36
C ASN A 83 1.89 -9.46 15.39
N TYR A 84 2.31 -8.80 14.32
CA TYR A 84 3.63 -8.19 14.18
C TYR A 84 3.85 -7.01 15.13
N ALA A 85 2.81 -6.18 15.35
CA ALA A 85 2.86 -5.12 16.34
C ALA A 85 2.88 -5.68 17.78
N LEU A 86 2.00 -6.64 18.09
CA LEU A 86 1.86 -7.23 19.43
C LEU A 86 3.07 -8.09 19.85
N SER A 87 3.82 -8.67 18.90
CA SER A 87 5.06 -9.38 19.20
C SER A 87 6.23 -8.46 19.55
N GLY A 88 6.11 -7.15 19.29
CA GLY A 88 7.19 -6.18 19.44
C GLY A 88 8.17 -6.12 18.26
N ALA A 89 8.00 -6.97 17.24
CA ALA A 89 8.88 -7.00 16.06
C ALA A 89 8.86 -5.68 15.28
N ALA A 90 7.72 -4.99 15.25
CA ALA A 90 7.56 -3.70 14.59
C ALA A 90 8.37 -2.55 15.22
N LYS A 91 8.82 -2.72 16.47
CA LYS A 91 9.51 -1.72 17.31
C LYS A 91 8.72 -0.40 17.48
N LEU A 92 8.30 -0.11 18.71
CA LEU A 92 7.47 1.06 19.01
C LEU A 92 8.13 2.39 18.59
N GLU A 93 9.46 2.51 18.70
CA GLU A 93 10.22 3.68 18.24
C GLU A 93 10.10 3.97 16.74
N LYS A 94 9.79 2.95 15.92
CA LYS A 94 9.58 3.10 14.47
C LYS A 94 8.13 3.41 14.15
N ILE A 95 7.23 2.53 14.59
CA ILE A 95 5.81 2.64 14.23
C ILE A 95 5.08 3.70 15.06
N GLY A 96 5.56 4.07 16.24
CA GLY A 96 4.77 4.85 17.19
C GLY A 96 3.44 4.15 17.54
N THR A 97 2.63 4.81 18.36
CA THR A 97 1.24 4.41 18.54
C THR A 97 0.40 5.58 19.03
N PHE A 98 -0.91 5.43 19.00
CA PHE A 98 -1.82 6.42 19.59
C PHE A 98 -2.98 5.71 20.28
N ALA A 99 -3.57 6.39 21.25
CA ALA A 99 -4.76 5.93 21.95
C ALA A 99 -5.65 7.11 22.28
N ILE A 100 -6.96 6.88 22.27
CA ILE A 100 -7.94 7.88 22.69
C ILE A 100 -8.47 7.52 24.08
N ASP A 101 -8.31 8.44 25.02
CA ASP A 101 -8.96 8.39 26.34
C ASP A 101 -10.35 9.01 26.18
N LYS A 102 -11.37 8.17 25.95
CA LYS A 102 -12.72 8.62 25.62
C LYS A 102 -13.37 9.40 26.75
N ASP A 103 -13.10 9.04 28.00
CA ASP A 103 -13.69 9.69 29.17
C ASP A 103 -13.18 11.12 29.34
N LYS A 104 -11.92 11.36 28.97
CA LYS A 104 -11.29 12.67 29.05
C LYS A 104 -11.28 13.44 27.72
N SER A 105 -11.65 12.78 26.62
CA SER A 105 -11.47 13.29 25.26
C SER A 105 -10.03 13.73 24.98
N ILE A 106 -9.05 12.90 25.39
CA ILE A 106 -7.62 13.18 25.22
C ILE A 106 -7.01 12.19 24.24
N LEU A 107 -6.30 12.71 23.25
CA LEU A 107 -5.49 11.93 22.34
C LEU A 107 -4.08 11.74 22.91
N LYS A 108 -3.68 10.51 23.16
CA LYS A 108 -2.30 10.16 23.56
C LYS A 108 -1.55 9.66 22.35
N ILE A 109 -0.39 10.24 22.08
CA ILE A 109 0.49 9.85 20.97
C ILE A 109 1.82 9.44 21.57
N VAL A 110 2.24 8.21 21.31
CA VAL A 110 3.63 7.78 21.51
C VAL A 110 4.38 8.03 20.20
N PRO A 111 5.41 8.89 20.21
CA PRO A 111 6.14 9.21 18.99
C PRO A 111 6.72 7.98 18.31
N GLY A 112 6.74 8.02 16.98
CA GLY A 112 7.42 7.05 16.13
C GLY A 112 8.20 7.80 15.05
N SER A 113 9.16 7.14 14.41
CA SER A 113 9.94 7.79 13.32
C SER A 113 9.04 8.32 12.19
N ASP A 114 7.85 7.73 12.01
CA ASP A 114 7.00 8.03 10.87
C ASP A 114 5.48 8.00 11.11
N LEU A 115 5.03 7.92 12.36
CA LEU A 115 3.60 8.04 12.67
C LEU A 115 3.10 9.45 12.38
N MET A 116 2.10 9.55 11.51
CA MET A 116 1.44 10.81 11.18
C MET A 116 -0.04 10.73 11.52
N LEU A 117 -0.60 11.86 11.98
CA LEU A 117 -2.02 12.10 12.08
C LEU A 117 -2.44 13.18 11.11
N THR A 118 -3.63 13.04 10.56
CA THR A 118 -4.16 13.99 9.60
C THR A 118 -5.66 14.13 9.68
N GLN A 119 -6.11 15.32 9.32
CA GLN A 119 -7.50 15.59 9.06
C GLN A 119 -7.62 16.33 7.73
N ARG A 120 -8.48 15.83 6.84
CA ARG A 120 -8.85 16.53 5.62
C ARG A 120 -9.71 17.73 5.95
N LEU A 121 -9.45 18.84 5.27
CA LEU A 121 -10.14 20.10 5.49
C LEU A 121 -10.28 20.88 4.19
N GLU A 122 -11.20 21.83 4.18
CA GLU A 122 -11.31 22.80 3.11
C GLU A 122 -10.41 23.99 3.45
N ALA A 123 -9.31 24.13 2.71
CA ALA A 123 -8.40 25.27 2.83
C ALA A 123 -8.49 26.09 1.55
N ASP A 124 -8.58 27.40 1.70
CA ASP A 124 -8.40 28.34 0.60
C ASP A 124 -6.91 28.43 0.18
N SER A 125 -6.68 28.95 -1.02
CA SER A 125 -5.35 29.03 -1.65
C SER A 125 -4.57 30.30 -1.31
N GLN A 126 -5.11 31.17 -0.44
CA GLN A 126 -4.53 32.49 -0.12
C GLN A 126 -4.32 32.70 1.39
N GLY A 127 -4.77 31.77 2.21
CA GLY A 127 -4.86 31.92 3.65
C GLY A 127 -3.54 31.70 4.39
N ALA A 128 -3.29 32.60 5.33
CA ALA A 128 -2.56 32.26 6.54
C ALA A 128 -3.54 31.60 7.52
N TYR A 129 -3.08 30.56 8.19
CA TYR A 129 -3.85 29.80 9.16
C TYR A 129 -3.16 29.87 10.51
N LEU A 130 -3.94 29.91 11.58
CA LEU A 130 -3.42 29.84 12.94
C LEU A 130 -3.75 28.46 13.50
N LEU A 131 -2.71 27.67 13.73
CA LEU A 131 -2.83 26.39 14.43
C LEU A 131 -2.57 26.62 15.92
N GLU A 132 -3.49 26.14 16.76
CA GLU A 132 -3.30 26.03 18.21
C GLU A 132 -3.45 24.56 18.63
N ILE A 133 -2.47 24.06 19.39
CA ILE A 133 -2.50 22.74 20.01
C ILE A 133 -2.40 22.91 21.53
N SER A 134 -3.38 22.41 22.27
CA SER A 134 -3.30 22.27 23.74
C SER A 134 -2.79 20.89 24.10
N TYR A 135 -1.69 20.83 24.85
CA TYR A 135 -1.00 19.57 25.13
C TYR A 135 -0.43 19.48 26.55
N GLN A 136 -0.14 18.25 26.97
CA GLN A 136 0.66 17.89 28.13
C GLN A 136 1.75 16.90 27.69
N ALA A 137 2.99 17.12 28.12
CA ALA A 137 4.14 16.31 27.76
C ALA A 137 5.05 16.09 28.98
N ASN A 138 5.38 14.83 29.26
CA ASN A 138 6.25 14.45 30.39
C ASN A 138 7.74 14.56 30.06
N GLU A 139 8.06 14.79 28.80
CA GLU A 139 9.40 15.03 28.27
C GLU A 139 9.31 15.99 27.08
N GLU A 140 10.46 16.41 26.55
CA GLU A 140 10.49 17.20 25.33
C GLU A 140 10.11 16.31 24.11
N VAL A 141 9.13 16.75 23.33
CA VAL A 141 8.64 16.02 22.15
C VAL A 141 8.76 16.89 20.91
N ASN A 142 9.39 16.37 19.86
CA ASN A 142 9.46 17.08 18.59
C ASN A 142 8.19 16.85 17.78
N ILE A 143 7.55 17.95 17.38
CA ILE A 143 6.38 17.95 16.51
C ILE A 143 6.69 18.65 15.18
N GLU A 144 6.13 18.10 14.12
CA GLU A 144 6.15 18.64 12.77
C GLU A 144 4.70 18.78 12.31
N VAL A 145 4.31 19.99 11.89
CA VAL A 145 2.95 20.30 11.45
C VAL A 145 2.97 21.04 10.12
N GLY A 146 1.97 20.78 9.28
CA GLY A 146 1.86 21.45 7.98
C GLY A 146 0.50 21.30 7.34
N LEU A 147 0.21 22.19 6.38
CA LEU A 147 -0.95 22.09 5.49
C LEU A 147 -0.49 21.59 4.12
N CYS A 148 -0.95 20.41 3.74
CA CYS A 148 -0.50 19.72 2.54
C CYS A 148 -1.65 19.42 1.59
N ARG A 149 -1.40 19.57 0.28
CA ARG A 149 -2.32 19.13 -0.77
C ARG A 149 -1.99 17.69 -1.14
N ARG A 150 -2.66 16.73 -0.48
CA ARG A 150 -2.35 15.30 -0.65
C ARG A 150 -3.56 14.39 -0.49
N ASN A 151 -3.43 13.20 -1.08
CA ASN A 151 -4.26 12.06 -0.68
C ASN A 151 -3.53 11.28 0.42
N MET A 152 -4.26 10.67 1.34
CA MET A 152 -3.72 10.03 2.55
C MET A 152 -2.90 8.77 2.24
N ILE A 153 -3.16 8.11 1.11
CA ILE A 153 -2.50 6.84 0.71
C ILE A 153 -1.43 7.08 -0.37
N ILE A 154 -1.16 8.33 -0.72
CA ILE A 154 -0.18 8.69 -1.74
C ILE A 154 1.05 9.27 -1.04
N PHE A 155 2.18 8.58 -1.18
CA PHE A 155 3.50 9.01 -0.71
C PHE A 155 3.81 10.45 -1.14
N GLU A 156 4.51 11.20 -0.29
CA GLU A 156 4.86 12.62 -0.50
C GLU A 156 5.45 12.95 -1.88
N PHE A 157 6.15 12.01 -2.53
CA PHE A 157 6.71 12.17 -3.87
C PHE A 157 5.66 12.50 -4.96
N TRP A 158 4.38 12.18 -4.71
CA TRP A 158 3.27 12.43 -5.63
C TRP A 158 2.24 13.42 -5.05
N ALA A 159 2.54 14.05 -3.91
CA ALA A 159 1.75 15.14 -3.35
C ALA A 159 2.17 16.49 -3.94
N HIS A 160 1.25 17.44 -4.04
CA HIS A 160 1.50 18.78 -4.61
C HIS A 160 2.33 19.70 -3.68
N GLY A 161 3.12 19.12 -2.77
CA GLY A 161 3.88 19.83 -1.75
C GLY A 161 3.01 20.34 -0.59
N CYS A 162 3.63 20.45 0.58
CA CYS A 162 3.10 21.21 1.70
C CYS A 162 3.47 22.69 1.53
N GLY A 163 2.75 23.59 2.20
CA GLY A 163 3.15 24.99 2.31
C GLY A 163 4.40 25.13 3.18
N ASN A 164 4.34 25.89 4.26
CA ASN A 164 5.37 25.79 5.30
C ASN A 164 5.12 24.55 6.17
N ILE A 165 6.23 23.90 6.53
CA ILE A 165 6.26 22.83 7.52
C ILE A 165 6.97 23.39 8.75
N GLU A 166 6.24 23.44 9.85
CA GLU A 166 6.72 23.99 11.12
C GLU A 166 7.19 22.85 12.03
N ARG A 167 8.45 22.94 12.45
CA ARG A 167 9.08 21.96 13.35
C ARG A 167 9.39 22.63 14.67
N ARG A 168 8.92 22.05 15.77
CA ARG A 168 9.08 22.60 17.11
C ARG A 168 9.33 21.50 18.14
N ALA A 169 10.23 21.78 19.08
CA ALA A 169 10.33 21.02 20.31
C ALA A 169 9.26 21.54 21.27
N LEU A 170 8.32 20.67 21.65
CA LEU A 170 7.32 20.94 22.67
C LEU A 170 7.97 20.70 24.04
N PRO A 171 8.10 21.73 24.90
CA PRO A 171 8.72 21.58 26.21
C PRO A 171 7.85 20.76 27.18
N ILE A 172 8.51 20.23 28.21
CA ILE A 172 7.89 19.53 29.34
C ILE A 172 6.84 20.43 30.01
N THR A 173 5.71 19.82 30.37
CA THR A 173 4.65 20.45 31.17
C THR A 173 4.76 20.03 32.63
N VAL A 174 4.37 20.93 33.55
CA VAL A 174 4.24 20.56 34.97
C VAL A 174 3.04 19.63 35.11
N GLU A 175 3.14 18.65 36.01
CA GLU A 175 2.06 17.70 36.28
C GLU A 175 0.76 18.47 36.59
N SER A 176 -0.31 18.19 35.82
CA SER A 176 -1.63 18.87 35.83
C SER A 176 -1.80 20.21 35.10
N GLU A 177 -0.78 20.73 34.41
CA GLU A 177 -0.91 21.95 33.59
C GLU A 177 -0.80 21.68 32.09
N SER A 178 -1.74 22.22 31.31
CA SER A 178 -1.70 22.20 29.85
C SER A 178 -0.95 23.41 29.29
N ARG A 179 -0.15 23.19 28.26
CA ARG A 179 0.49 24.27 27.49
C ARG A 179 -0.15 24.41 26.12
N ARG A 180 -0.05 25.62 25.56
CA ARG A 180 -0.51 25.93 24.20
C ARG A 180 0.68 26.11 23.28
N PHE A 181 0.66 25.42 22.16
CA PHE A 181 1.55 25.62 21.03
C PHE A 181 0.77 26.32 19.92
N ILE A 182 1.21 27.52 19.56
CA ILE A 182 0.56 28.36 18.55
C ILE A 182 1.55 28.62 17.41
N VAL A 183 1.14 28.38 16.17
CA VAL A 183 1.97 28.62 14.99
C VAL A 183 1.16 29.03 13.77
N GLY A 184 1.75 29.89 12.93
CA GLY A 184 1.20 30.25 11.64
C GLY A 184 1.53 29.20 10.57
N LEU A 185 0.52 28.76 9.83
CA LEU A 185 0.65 27.86 8.68
C LEU A 185 0.17 28.56 7.39
N THR A 186 0.64 28.05 6.27
CA THR A 186 0.29 28.47 4.92
C THR A 186 -0.03 27.22 4.12
N ALA A 187 -1.08 27.28 3.33
CA ALA A 187 -1.43 26.20 2.42
C ALA A 187 -0.76 26.41 1.06
N THR A 188 -0.44 25.31 0.38
CA THR A 188 -0.05 25.36 -1.02
C THR A 188 -1.20 25.93 -1.86
N LYS A 189 -0.85 26.85 -2.77
CA LYS A 189 -1.81 27.45 -3.71
C LYS A 189 -2.51 26.38 -4.55
N ASP A 190 -3.79 26.60 -4.80
CA ASP A 190 -4.55 25.69 -5.63
C ASP A 190 -4.19 25.80 -7.11
N GLY A 191 -4.11 24.63 -7.76
CA GLY A 191 -4.00 24.49 -9.20
C GLY A 191 -5.17 23.71 -9.79
N LEU A 192 -5.16 23.51 -11.10
CA LEU A 192 -6.24 22.81 -11.83
C LEU A 192 -6.48 21.36 -11.36
N TYR A 193 -5.45 20.74 -10.77
CA TYR A 193 -5.48 19.35 -10.27
C TYR A 193 -5.09 19.27 -8.79
N SER A 194 -5.43 20.30 -8.01
CA SER A 194 -5.20 20.29 -6.56
C SER A 194 -5.79 19.05 -5.90
N LEU A 195 -4.96 18.36 -5.12
CA LEU A 195 -5.43 17.35 -4.19
C LEU A 195 -6.13 18.02 -3.00
N PRO A 196 -6.99 17.29 -2.26
CA PRO A 196 -7.59 17.80 -1.03
C PRO A 196 -6.53 18.32 -0.06
N ALA A 197 -6.85 19.42 0.64
CA ALA A 197 -6.00 19.91 1.71
C ALA A 197 -6.17 19.03 2.96
N ALA A 198 -5.09 18.88 3.69
CA ALA A 198 -5.09 18.20 4.96
C ALA A 198 -4.07 18.83 5.91
N LEU A 199 -4.45 18.96 7.19
CA LEU A 199 -3.52 19.19 8.27
C LEU A 199 -2.76 17.89 8.52
N THR A 200 -1.43 17.97 8.56
CA THR A 200 -0.57 16.86 8.94
C THR A 200 0.13 17.18 10.24
N ILE A 201 0.21 16.20 11.13
CA ILE A 201 0.86 16.28 12.43
C ILE A 201 1.71 15.04 12.58
N LYS A 202 3.01 15.23 12.78
CA LYS A 202 3.98 14.15 12.98
C LYS A 202 4.75 14.41 14.26
N THR A 203 4.87 13.40 15.11
CA THR A 203 5.68 13.45 16.32
C THR A 203 6.93 12.60 16.11
N THR A 204 8.10 13.21 16.05
CA THR A 204 9.33 12.57 15.53
C THR A 204 10.33 12.13 16.60
N THR A 205 10.22 12.64 17.83
CA THR A 205 11.13 12.30 18.91
C THR A 205 10.39 12.31 20.23
N GLY A 206 10.67 11.31 21.06
CA GLY A 206 10.11 11.13 22.40
C GLY A 206 9.87 9.64 22.69
N SER A 207 10.11 9.23 23.93
CA SER A 207 9.82 7.93 24.52
C SER A 207 8.51 7.90 25.34
N ALA A 208 8.02 9.04 25.79
CA ALA A 208 6.82 9.18 26.60
C ALA A 208 5.62 9.68 25.77
N PRO A 209 4.37 9.36 26.17
CA PRO A 209 3.19 9.81 25.46
C PRO A 209 3.01 11.34 25.52
N LEU A 210 2.85 11.98 24.36
CA LEU A 210 2.31 13.33 24.23
C LEU A 210 0.79 13.24 24.36
N SER A 211 0.22 13.96 25.34
CA SER A 211 -1.23 14.08 25.49
C SER A 211 -1.72 15.36 24.83
N ILE A 212 -2.64 15.25 23.88
CA ILE A 212 -3.27 16.37 23.18
C ILE A 212 -4.71 16.47 23.62
N GLU A 213 -5.09 17.63 24.13
CA GLU A 213 -6.44 17.93 24.61
C GLU A 213 -7.30 18.55 23.51
N SER A 214 -6.70 19.44 22.71
CA SER A 214 -7.40 20.06 21.60
C SER A 214 -6.45 20.52 20.50
N ILE A 215 -6.99 20.55 19.28
CA ILE A 215 -6.37 21.09 18.09
C ILE A 215 -7.38 22.02 17.42
N SER A 216 -7.00 23.26 17.19
CA SER A 216 -7.80 24.28 16.51
C SER A 216 -7.02 24.82 15.32
N LEU A 217 -7.67 24.95 14.17
CA LEU A 217 -7.10 25.56 12.97
C LEU A 217 -8.04 26.64 12.47
N LEU A 218 -7.64 27.89 12.69
CA LEU A 218 -8.42 29.06 12.29
C LEU A 218 -7.90 29.61 10.95
N ASN A 219 -8.81 30.00 10.06
CA ASN A 219 -8.47 30.82 8.91
C ASN A 219 -8.35 32.31 9.28
N THR A 220 -8.02 33.15 8.29
CA THR A 220 -7.89 34.61 8.47
C THR A 220 -9.19 35.32 8.90
N TYR A 221 -10.34 34.66 8.73
CA TYR A 221 -11.66 35.16 9.15
C TYR A 221 -12.06 34.66 10.56
N GLY A 222 -11.18 33.90 11.24
CA GLY A 222 -11.46 33.32 12.55
C GLY A 222 -12.41 32.12 12.52
N GLN A 223 -12.62 31.49 11.37
CA GLN A 223 -13.45 30.29 11.25
C GLN A 223 -12.62 29.04 11.57
N GLU A 224 -13.16 28.17 12.41
CA GLU A 224 -12.60 26.85 12.69
C GLU A 224 -12.81 25.91 11.49
N LEU A 225 -11.73 25.25 11.08
CA LEU A 225 -11.71 24.35 9.93
C LEU A 225 -11.70 22.87 10.33
N LEU A 226 -11.23 22.55 11.54
CA LEU A 226 -11.20 21.18 12.02
C LEU A 226 -12.55 20.77 12.60
N ARG A 227 -12.92 19.53 12.32
CA ARG A 227 -14.02 18.81 12.95
C ARG A 227 -13.46 17.93 14.05
N ASN A 228 -14.18 17.81 15.16
CA ASN A 228 -13.76 17.00 16.29
C ASN A 228 -12.31 17.31 16.76
N GLY A 229 -11.93 18.59 16.77
CA GLY A 229 -10.62 19.04 17.25
C GLY A 229 -10.41 18.87 18.77
N ASN A 230 -11.50 18.66 19.51
CA ASN A 230 -11.51 18.40 20.95
C ASN A 230 -11.63 16.90 21.31
N PHE A 231 -11.65 16.01 20.31
CA PHE A 231 -11.75 14.56 20.45
C PHE A 231 -12.97 14.03 21.25
N SER A 232 -14.05 14.82 21.36
CA SER A 232 -15.29 14.41 22.03
C SER A 232 -16.01 13.27 21.30
N GLU A 233 -15.82 13.16 19.99
CA GLU A 233 -16.29 12.03 19.15
C GLU A 233 -15.18 10.99 18.95
N GLY A 234 -14.18 10.96 19.84
CA GLY A 234 -13.03 10.08 19.73
C GLY A 234 -12.12 10.50 18.57
N LEU A 235 -11.85 9.57 17.64
CA LEU A 235 -10.99 9.79 16.48
C LEU A 235 -11.75 10.09 15.19
N ASP A 236 -13.06 10.35 15.27
CA ASP A 236 -13.83 10.69 14.09
C ASP A 236 -13.18 11.87 13.34
N PHE A 237 -13.11 11.76 12.02
CA PHE A 237 -12.39 12.64 11.06
C PHE A 237 -10.86 12.61 11.10
N TRP A 238 -10.24 12.08 12.16
CA TRP A 238 -8.79 11.96 12.27
C TRP A 238 -8.29 10.60 11.76
N PHE A 239 -7.34 10.63 10.83
CA PHE A 239 -6.72 9.44 10.26
C PHE A 239 -5.24 9.39 10.61
N TYR A 240 -4.71 8.19 10.82
CA TYR A 240 -3.28 7.97 10.96
C TYR A 240 -2.73 7.27 9.71
N TYR A 241 -1.46 7.54 9.40
CA TYR A 241 -0.76 6.89 8.29
C TYR A 241 0.76 6.98 8.47
N TYR A 242 1.48 6.32 7.56
CA TYR A 242 2.93 6.29 7.46
C TYR A 242 3.34 6.60 6.02
N ASP A 243 4.38 7.39 5.83
CA ASP A 243 4.95 7.70 4.52
C ASP A 243 6.15 6.80 4.17
N PHE A 244 6.79 6.15 5.13
CA PHE A 244 8.03 5.41 4.96
C PHE A 244 8.06 4.14 5.81
N GLU A 245 7.53 4.12 7.03
CA GLU A 245 7.50 2.93 7.89
C GLU A 245 6.32 2.00 7.58
N HIS A 246 6.36 1.42 6.39
CA HIS A 246 5.27 0.58 5.87
C HIS A 246 5.48 -0.93 6.10
N LEU A 247 6.67 -1.36 6.56
CA LEU A 247 6.98 -2.78 6.74
C LEU A 247 6.11 -3.45 7.81
N ALA A 248 5.67 -2.70 8.83
CA ALA A 248 4.77 -3.22 9.85
C ALA A 248 3.38 -3.61 9.30
N TRP A 249 3.04 -3.16 8.10
CA TRP A 249 1.74 -3.37 7.47
C TRP A 249 1.77 -4.38 6.33
N HIS A 250 2.96 -4.80 5.88
CA HIS A 250 3.12 -5.58 4.64
C HIS A 250 4.08 -6.76 4.77
N ILE A 251 3.65 -7.95 4.31
CA ILE A 251 4.49 -9.16 4.30
C ILE A 251 5.59 -9.06 3.24
N LYS A 252 5.28 -8.45 2.09
CA LYS A 252 6.19 -8.31 0.93
C LYS A 252 6.76 -9.64 0.41
N ASN A 253 5.98 -10.71 0.49
CA ASN A 253 6.26 -11.99 -0.14
C ASN A 253 4.94 -12.75 -0.28
N LEU A 254 4.52 -13.02 -1.52
CA LEU A 254 3.24 -13.64 -1.83
C LEU A 254 3.13 -15.06 -1.26
N TYR A 255 4.23 -15.82 -1.29
CA TYR A 255 4.26 -17.20 -0.83
C TYR A 255 4.12 -17.28 0.70
N LEU A 256 4.90 -16.45 1.41
CA LEU A 256 4.76 -16.29 2.85
C LEU A 256 3.38 -15.75 3.20
N SER A 257 2.83 -14.83 2.41
CA SER A 257 1.49 -14.27 2.61
C SER A 257 0.42 -15.36 2.53
N PHE A 258 0.45 -16.24 1.53
CA PHE A 258 -0.49 -17.37 1.44
C PHE A 258 -0.34 -18.34 2.61
N ALA A 259 0.90 -18.71 2.96
CA ALA A 259 1.15 -19.61 4.08
C ALA A 259 0.70 -19.01 5.42
N TYR A 260 1.02 -17.74 5.66
CA TYR A 260 0.69 -17.05 6.90
C TYR A 260 -0.81 -16.80 7.04
N GLN A 261 -1.46 -16.28 5.99
CA GLN A 261 -2.85 -15.84 6.04
C GLN A 261 -3.84 -16.98 5.83
N PHE A 262 -3.56 -17.91 4.91
CA PHE A 262 -4.49 -18.97 4.50
C PHE A 262 -4.08 -20.38 4.93
N GLY A 263 -2.87 -20.55 5.46
CA GLY A 263 -2.34 -21.84 5.87
C GLY A 263 -2.17 -22.82 4.71
N VAL A 264 -1.94 -24.08 5.07
CA VAL A 264 -1.76 -25.17 4.10
C VAL A 264 -3.01 -25.37 3.25
N VAL A 265 -4.20 -25.41 3.87
CA VAL A 265 -5.46 -25.70 3.18
C VAL A 265 -5.77 -24.63 2.14
N GLY A 266 -5.74 -23.35 2.53
CA GLY A 266 -6.04 -22.27 1.59
C GLY A 266 -4.99 -22.14 0.48
N SER A 267 -3.71 -22.36 0.79
CA SER A 267 -2.65 -22.41 -0.22
C SER A 267 -2.87 -23.53 -1.24
N LEU A 268 -3.27 -24.73 -0.79
CA LEU A 268 -3.61 -25.85 -1.66
C LEU A 268 -4.87 -25.59 -2.49
N LEU A 269 -5.88 -24.89 -1.94
CA LEU A 269 -7.08 -24.51 -2.69
C LEU A 269 -6.75 -23.51 -3.80
N ILE A 270 -5.90 -22.51 -3.54
CA ILE A 270 -5.43 -21.58 -4.58
C ILE A 270 -4.68 -22.35 -5.68
N PHE A 271 -3.78 -23.26 -5.30
CA PHE A 271 -3.08 -24.12 -6.24
C PHE A 271 -4.05 -25.01 -7.05
N ALA A 272 -5.07 -25.57 -6.40
CA ALA A 272 -6.09 -26.38 -7.05
C ALA A 272 -6.93 -25.55 -8.04
N LEU A 273 -7.27 -24.30 -7.72
CA LEU A 273 -7.98 -23.38 -8.63
C LEU A 273 -7.15 -23.09 -9.89
N ILE A 274 -5.86 -22.79 -9.72
CA ILE A 274 -4.95 -22.57 -10.85
C ILE A 274 -4.87 -23.83 -11.73
N THR A 275 -4.72 -24.99 -11.11
CA THR A 275 -4.64 -26.27 -11.81
C THR A 275 -5.94 -26.60 -12.54
N ALA A 276 -7.09 -26.37 -11.89
CA ALA A 276 -8.41 -26.58 -12.48
C ALA A 276 -8.65 -25.69 -13.70
N ALA A 277 -8.20 -24.42 -13.66
CA ALA A 277 -8.25 -23.52 -14.80
C ALA A 277 -7.45 -24.07 -15.99
N PHE A 278 -6.20 -24.53 -15.77
CA PHE A 278 -5.40 -25.14 -16.83
C PHE A 278 -6.01 -26.45 -17.37
N ILE A 279 -6.58 -27.29 -16.50
CA ILE A 279 -7.34 -28.49 -16.92
C ILE A 279 -8.55 -28.08 -17.77
N GLY A 280 -9.24 -27.00 -17.40
CA GLY A 280 -10.35 -26.42 -18.15
C GLY A 280 -9.91 -26.02 -19.56
N PHE A 281 -8.88 -25.18 -19.67
CA PHE A 281 -8.32 -24.77 -20.96
C PHE A 281 -7.84 -25.95 -21.81
N TYR A 282 -7.25 -26.99 -21.19
CA TYR A 282 -6.85 -28.20 -21.90
C TYR A 282 -8.06 -28.97 -22.44
N LYS A 283 -9.05 -29.26 -21.59
CA LYS A 283 -10.26 -30.02 -21.97
C LYS A 283 -11.10 -29.30 -23.02
N SER A 284 -11.06 -27.97 -23.07
CA SER A 284 -11.76 -27.17 -24.08
C SER A 284 -10.91 -26.85 -25.31
N GLU A 285 -9.71 -27.43 -25.46
CA GLU A 285 -8.76 -27.17 -26.56
C GLU A 285 -8.37 -25.69 -26.71
N GLN A 286 -8.38 -24.94 -25.60
CA GLN A 286 -8.14 -23.49 -25.53
C GLN A 286 -6.74 -23.11 -25.02
N LEU A 287 -5.79 -24.05 -24.92
CA LEU A 287 -4.44 -23.74 -24.45
C LEU A 287 -3.72 -22.64 -25.25
N LEU A 288 -4.02 -22.52 -26.55
CA LEU A 288 -3.47 -21.49 -27.42
C LEU A 288 -4.40 -20.28 -27.61
N SER A 289 -5.49 -20.22 -26.84
CA SER A 289 -6.44 -19.12 -26.90
C SER A 289 -5.91 -17.86 -26.22
N LEU A 290 -6.43 -16.70 -26.63
CA LEU A 290 -6.10 -15.42 -25.99
C LEU A 290 -6.41 -15.42 -24.47
N PRO A 291 -7.57 -15.94 -23.98
CA PRO A 291 -7.83 -16.06 -22.54
C PRO A 291 -6.77 -16.85 -21.78
N CYS A 292 -6.36 -18.01 -22.29
CA CYS A 292 -5.32 -18.82 -21.64
C CYS A 292 -3.96 -18.09 -21.62
N ALA A 293 -3.62 -17.39 -22.70
CA ALA A 293 -2.40 -16.58 -22.75
C ALA A 293 -2.43 -15.42 -21.75
N MET A 294 -3.55 -14.69 -21.65
CA MET A 294 -3.73 -13.61 -20.66
C MET A 294 -3.66 -14.13 -19.23
N PHE A 295 -4.33 -15.25 -18.94
CA PHE A 295 -4.29 -15.88 -17.62
C PHE A 295 -2.88 -16.31 -17.23
N THR A 296 -2.16 -16.97 -18.14
CA THR A 296 -0.79 -17.43 -17.90
C THR A 296 0.18 -16.27 -17.72
N ALA A 297 0.09 -15.24 -18.57
CA ALA A 297 0.92 -14.04 -18.45
C ALA A 297 0.65 -13.28 -17.14
N PHE A 298 -0.61 -13.18 -16.74
CA PHE A 298 -1.00 -12.58 -15.47
C PHE A 298 -0.40 -13.35 -14.29
N LEU A 299 -0.58 -14.68 -14.22
CA LEU A 299 0.00 -15.49 -13.14
C LEU A 299 1.52 -15.42 -13.12
N ALA A 300 2.19 -15.48 -14.28
CA ALA A 300 3.63 -15.36 -14.37
C ALA A 300 4.13 -14.03 -13.78
N GLY A 301 3.46 -12.92 -14.10
CA GLY A 301 3.76 -11.61 -13.51
C GLY A 301 3.52 -11.57 -12.00
N GLN A 302 2.39 -12.09 -11.53
CA GLN A 302 2.03 -12.08 -10.11
C GLN A 302 3.00 -12.91 -9.26
N PHE A 303 3.33 -14.12 -9.68
CA PHE A 303 4.23 -15.01 -8.94
C PHE A 303 5.70 -14.58 -9.03
N ALA A 304 6.14 -14.02 -10.16
CA ALA A 304 7.49 -13.46 -10.28
C ALA A 304 7.66 -12.23 -9.38
N PHE A 305 6.70 -11.29 -9.40
CA PHE A 305 6.68 -10.16 -8.47
C PHE A 305 6.53 -10.61 -7.01
N GLY A 306 5.76 -11.68 -6.79
CA GLY A 306 5.47 -12.28 -5.49
C GLY A 306 6.69 -12.79 -4.71
N ILE A 307 7.86 -12.91 -5.35
CA ILE A 307 9.12 -13.27 -4.67
C ILE A 307 9.53 -12.17 -3.69
N PHE A 308 9.33 -10.89 -4.06
CA PHE A 308 9.80 -9.72 -3.30
C PHE A 308 8.68 -8.76 -2.90
N GLY A 309 7.43 -9.07 -3.27
CA GLY A 309 6.26 -8.28 -2.98
C GLY A 309 5.07 -9.17 -2.66
N ASP A 310 4.00 -8.55 -2.20
CA ASP A 310 2.70 -9.19 -2.08
C ASP A 310 1.68 -8.34 -2.85
N PRO A 311 1.40 -8.67 -4.12
CA PRO A 311 0.42 -7.96 -4.90
C PRO A 311 -1.01 -8.25 -4.43
N THR A 312 -1.25 -9.29 -3.62
CA THR A 312 -2.60 -9.59 -3.12
C THR A 312 -2.97 -8.82 -1.86
N ASP A 313 -1.99 -8.16 -1.24
CA ASP A 313 -2.16 -7.34 -0.03
C ASP A 313 -3.06 -6.12 -0.24
N SER A 314 -3.03 -5.53 -1.43
CA SER A 314 -3.99 -4.48 -1.80
C SER A 314 -5.30 -5.09 -2.30
N ALA A 315 -6.42 -4.66 -1.71
CA ALA A 315 -7.75 -5.13 -2.10
C ALA A 315 -8.02 -5.02 -3.61
N ARG A 316 -7.49 -3.98 -4.28
CA ARG A 316 -7.68 -3.77 -5.72
C ARG A 316 -6.98 -4.86 -6.53
N THR A 317 -5.72 -5.14 -6.23
CA THR A 317 -4.92 -6.11 -6.97
C THR A 317 -5.28 -7.55 -6.57
N GLY A 318 -5.59 -7.78 -5.29
CA GLY A 318 -6.18 -9.02 -4.80
C GLY A 318 -7.51 -9.36 -5.49
N MET A 319 -8.40 -8.38 -5.67
CA MET A 319 -9.64 -8.57 -6.44
C MET A 319 -9.32 -9.08 -7.86
N TRP A 320 -8.39 -8.44 -8.58
CA TRP A 320 -8.02 -8.89 -9.94
C TRP A 320 -7.41 -10.28 -9.94
N PHE A 321 -6.62 -10.62 -8.93
CA PHE A 321 -6.06 -11.96 -8.78
C PHE A 321 -7.16 -13.01 -8.69
N PHE A 322 -8.10 -12.87 -7.75
CA PHE A 322 -9.21 -13.81 -7.61
C PHE A 322 -10.17 -13.76 -8.80
N PHE A 323 -10.45 -12.58 -9.36
CA PHE A 323 -11.29 -12.43 -10.56
C PHE A 323 -10.73 -13.23 -11.73
N MET A 324 -9.41 -13.18 -11.98
CA MET A 324 -8.78 -13.96 -13.03
C MET A 324 -8.82 -15.46 -12.75
N LEU A 325 -8.59 -15.88 -11.49
CA LEU A 325 -8.68 -17.29 -11.09
C LEU A 325 -10.08 -17.86 -11.32
N PHE A 326 -11.12 -17.18 -10.84
CA PHE A 326 -12.50 -17.65 -11.00
C PHE A 326 -12.99 -17.49 -12.45
N GLY A 327 -12.61 -16.40 -13.13
CA GLY A 327 -12.97 -16.14 -14.52
C GLY A 327 -12.43 -17.21 -15.47
N ALA A 328 -11.23 -17.74 -15.21
CA ALA A 328 -10.65 -18.83 -15.99
C ALA A 328 -11.39 -20.17 -15.84
N MET A 329 -12.21 -20.34 -14.80
CA MET A 329 -13.10 -21.49 -14.63
C MET A 329 -14.48 -21.30 -15.29
N GLY A 330 -14.76 -20.13 -15.84
CA GLY A 330 -16.04 -19.85 -16.50
C GLY A 330 -16.30 -20.82 -17.65
N PRO A 331 -17.57 -21.21 -17.89
CA PRO A 331 -17.89 -22.12 -18.97
C PRO A 331 -17.39 -21.52 -20.29
N ALA A 332 -16.55 -22.28 -21.00
CA ALA A 332 -16.20 -21.96 -22.38
C ALA A 332 -17.52 -21.88 -23.15
N THR A 333 -17.99 -20.67 -23.45
CA THR A 333 -19.17 -20.48 -24.29
C THR A 333 -18.87 -21.15 -25.61
N SER A 334 -19.52 -22.29 -25.86
CA SER A 334 -19.37 -23.10 -27.05
C SER A 334 -20.03 -22.39 -28.24
N LEU A 335 -19.54 -21.20 -28.60
CA LEU A 335 -20.01 -20.51 -29.80
C LEU A 335 -19.56 -21.24 -31.08
N ALA A 336 -18.58 -22.14 -30.99
CA ALA A 336 -18.05 -22.89 -32.13
C ALA A 336 -18.82 -24.15 -32.52
N ARG A 337 -19.85 -24.60 -31.77
CA ARG A 337 -20.57 -25.85 -32.07
C ARG A 337 -21.87 -25.67 -32.88
N ARG A 338 -22.29 -24.44 -33.18
CA ARG A 338 -23.55 -24.18 -33.89
C ARG A 338 -23.42 -24.01 -35.41
N GLU A 339 -22.23 -23.77 -35.95
CA GLU A 339 -22.06 -23.63 -37.41
C GLU A 339 -21.88 -24.97 -38.14
N SER A 340 -21.60 -26.07 -37.44
CA SER A 340 -21.46 -27.40 -38.06
C SER A 340 -22.76 -28.21 -38.13
N GLN A 341 -23.88 -27.69 -37.61
CA GLN A 341 -25.18 -28.41 -37.62
C GLN A 341 -26.25 -27.76 -38.51
N VAL A 342 -25.93 -26.71 -39.26
CA VAL A 342 -26.87 -26.06 -40.19
C VAL A 342 -26.64 -26.48 -41.66
N ASN A 343 -25.61 -27.29 -41.93
CA ASN A 343 -25.34 -27.85 -43.26
C ASN A 343 -25.42 -29.38 -43.25
N VAL A 344 -26.61 -29.93 -42.97
CA VAL A 344 -26.98 -31.31 -43.35
C VAL A 344 -28.27 -31.24 -44.13
#